data_AF-A0A2V3VNV6-F1
#
_entry.id   AF-A0A2V3VNV6-F1
#
_cell.length_a   1.000
_cell.length_b   1.000
_cell.length_c   1.000
_cell.angle_alpha   90.00
_cell.angle_beta   90.00
_cell.angle_gamma   90.00
#
_symmetry.space_group_name_H-M   'P 1'
#
loop_
_entity.id
_entity.type
_entity.pdbx_description
1 polymer ?
#
loop_
_entity_poly.entity_id
_entity_poly.type
_entity_poly.pdbx_seq_one_letter_code
_entity_poly.pdbx_strand_id
1 'polypeptide(L)'
;MLINRINKWGDKMILELNVTLQHVGVLVTRTVEIDAQHTFYDLHLLLQETFNWTDSHLHEFTVKRTDGKDMNGVEISPEEYDQFEHSPLNTEKRLIEKEEMLRDWFVQENDKIMYLYDYGDNWEHEILLESIKTKETDVPYPRCSKAINLAPPENSRGELLMGNIDLEYNNSKKLVDEINQRLTKWTDHMHPDFFQEEVIDYWPETLLMAKQFQQIKPWEEMSDELIFAILDPVSEQYMFCSVIGNAEEMYGLTVYIGMDGFFALLDTLTSDRNEFEILQRQHSLLVSFENRTDLDRSEYNLIKMYDIPFRGKKAWPSFVSFKPGLYPWLMENDEARMVLLAMEETLLLHKEIQTGLQLPDLLKDEKIFVKAKPDKTDTFNNFVLDLNAFLAANPEVELTISELCLKRVKKMRRTLPMTIEFTLTYVNMPIKVEQKERPIFPVAVMVADHDKEIIIHHEMYEQRIDPFIAQKELIHVFHQVEGVPQTILTDDRTYYYISPLLGDLNINIQIVNSLPVIDALLAGLHGYLSSEE
;
A
#
# COMPACT_ATOMS: atom_id res chain seq x y z
N MET A 1 16.83 -1.42 -7.11
CA MET A 1 17.36 -2.77 -7.53
C MET A 1 16.72 -3.89 -6.67
N LEU A 2 15.47 -3.68 -6.23
CA LEU A 2 14.66 -4.43 -5.27
C LEU A 2 14.03 -5.78 -5.68
N ILE A 3 13.58 -6.03 -6.92
CA ILE A 3 12.99 -7.34 -7.34
C ILE A 3 13.94 -8.56 -7.18
N ASN A 4 15.25 -8.40 -6.90
CA ASN A 4 16.07 -9.56 -6.47
C ASN A 4 16.12 -9.76 -4.94
N ARG A 5 15.49 -8.90 -4.14
CA ARG A 5 15.48 -9.02 -2.68
C ARG A 5 14.42 -10.02 -2.20
N ILE A 6 13.30 -10.17 -2.92
CA ILE A 6 12.25 -11.16 -2.59
C ILE A 6 12.74 -12.61 -2.81
N ASN A 7 13.68 -12.85 -3.73
CA ASN A 7 14.17 -14.21 -4.04
C ASN A 7 15.50 -14.59 -3.38
N LYS A 8 16.02 -13.80 -2.41
CA LYS A 8 17.25 -14.17 -1.71
C LYS A 8 17.00 -14.93 -0.41
N TRP A 9 15.81 -14.79 0.17
CA TRP A 9 15.49 -15.32 1.49
C TRP A 9 14.18 -16.13 1.43
N GLY A 10 14.29 -17.45 1.24
CA GLY A 10 13.14 -18.34 1.43
C GLY A 10 12.62 -18.24 2.87
N ASP A 11 11.36 -18.63 3.10
CA ASP A 11 10.51 -18.46 4.32
C ASP A 11 11.04 -19.02 5.66
N LYS A 12 12.35 -19.08 5.88
CA LYS A 12 13.01 -19.74 7.00
C LYS A 12 14.35 -19.06 7.36
N MET A 13 14.37 -17.75 7.53
CA MET A 13 15.60 -17.04 7.91
C MET A 13 15.54 -16.47 9.33
N ILE A 14 16.56 -16.80 10.11
CA ILE A 14 16.75 -16.36 11.48
C ILE A 14 17.90 -15.35 11.48
N LEU A 15 17.62 -14.15 11.98
CA LEU A 15 18.61 -13.12 12.21
C LEU A 15 19.28 -13.37 13.56
N GLU A 16 20.61 -13.50 13.57
CA GLU A 16 21.40 -13.47 14.80
C GLU A 16 21.84 -12.03 15.07
N LEU A 17 21.21 -11.40 16.06
CA LEU A 17 21.44 -10.00 16.42
C LEU A 17 22.24 -9.93 17.72
N ASN A 18 23.32 -9.17 17.71
CA ASN A 18 24.05 -8.80 18.92
C ASN A 18 23.55 -7.44 19.42
N VAL A 19 23.00 -7.44 20.63
CA VAL A 19 22.46 -6.25 21.28
C VAL A 19 23.39 -5.88 22.42
N THR A 20 23.99 -4.70 22.36
CA THR A 20 24.90 -4.17 23.38
C THR A 20 24.30 -2.95 24.04
N LEU A 21 24.06 -3.00 25.35
CA LEU A 21 23.61 -1.87 26.13
C LEU A 21 24.78 -0.92 26.40
N GLN A 22 24.59 0.34 26.03
CA GLN A 22 25.61 1.38 26.07
C GLN A 22 25.60 2.14 27.40
N HIS A 23 26.73 2.77 27.72
CA HIS A 23 26.85 3.72 28.82
C HIS A 23 26.54 3.17 30.23
N VAL A 24 26.83 1.89 30.48
CA VAL A 24 26.60 1.21 31.77
C VAL A 24 27.87 0.75 32.50
N GLY A 25 29.05 1.18 32.05
CA GLY A 25 30.33 0.97 32.75
C GLY A 25 30.93 -0.44 32.65
N VAL A 26 30.12 -1.46 32.36
CA VAL A 26 30.54 -2.83 32.03
C VAL A 26 29.88 -3.31 30.74
N LEU A 27 30.43 -4.35 30.10
CA LEU A 27 29.86 -4.90 28.87
C LEU A 27 28.58 -5.68 29.19
N VAL A 28 27.42 -5.19 28.79
CA VAL A 28 26.14 -5.90 28.91
C VAL A 28 25.62 -6.22 27.52
N THR A 29 25.52 -7.51 27.18
CA THR A 29 25.11 -7.93 25.82
C THR A 29 24.15 -9.10 25.81
N ARG A 30 23.35 -9.18 24.74
CA ARG A 30 22.48 -10.30 24.39
C ARG A 30 22.71 -10.65 22.93
N THR A 31 22.97 -11.91 22.61
CA THR A 31 22.91 -12.42 21.22
C THR A 31 21.59 -13.14 21.08
N VAL A 32 20.67 -12.56 20.32
CA VAL A 32 19.31 -13.05 20.13
C VAL A 32 19.12 -13.55 18.70
N GLU A 33 18.30 -14.58 18.56
CA GLU A 33 17.94 -15.20 17.29
C GLU A 33 16.44 -15.04 17.09
N ILE A 34 16.04 -14.31 16.05
CA ILE A 34 14.65 -13.94 15.75
C ILE A 34 14.33 -14.19 14.27
N ASP A 35 13.09 -14.55 13.95
CA ASP A 35 12.66 -14.74 12.57
C ASP A 35 12.66 -13.39 11.83
N ALA A 36 13.22 -13.34 10.63
CA ALA A 36 13.36 -12.11 9.85
C ALA A 36 12.00 -11.49 9.46
N GLN A 37 10.91 -12.27 9.54
CA GLN A 37 9.54 -11.80 9.29
C GLN A 37 8.91 -11.07 10.48
N HIS A 38 9.58 -10.94 11.62
CA HIS A 38 9.08 -10.11 12.71
C HIS A 38 9.19 -8.62 12.37
N THR A 39 8.40 -7.81 13.07
CA THR A 39 8.39 -6.35 12.98
C THR A 39 9.38 -5.73 13.96
N PHE A 40 9.55 -4.40 13.90
CA PHE A 40 10.30 -3.66 14.93
C PHE A 40 9.59 -3.66 16.29
N TYR A 41 8.26 -3.72 16.31
CA TYR A 41 7.49 -3.89 17.54
C TYR A 41 7.82 -5.22 18.24
N ASP A 42 7.87 -6.31 17.48
CA ASP A 42 8.25 -7.63 18.00
C ASP A 42 9.69 -7.64 18.54
N LEU A 43 10.60 -6.96 17.84
CA LEU A 43 11.97 -6.78 18.31
C LEU A 43 12.01 -5.98 19.62
N HIS A 44 11.22 -4.91 19.73
CA HIS A 44 11.10 -4.16 20.98
C HIS A 44 10.66 -5.06 22.14
N LEU A 45 9.60 -5.86 21.96
CA LEU A 45 9.12 -6.79 22.99
C LEU A 45 10.17 -7.85 23.35
N LEU A 46 10.89 -8.38 22.36
CA LEU A 46 12.02 -9.28 22.59
C LEU A 46 13.12 -8.62 23.43
N LEU A 47 13.42 -7.35 23.18
CA LEU A 47 14.41 -6.59 23.96
C LEU A 47 13.95 -6.40 25.41
N GLN A 48 12.67 -6.06 25.65
CA GLN A 48 12.11 -5.95 27.00
C GLN A 48 12.32 -7.24 27.80
N GLU A 49 12.03 -8.40 27.22
CA GLU A 49 12.18 -9.70 27.90
C GLU A 49 13.65 -10.10 28.13
N THR A 50 14.52 -9.80 27.17
CA THR A 50 15.95 -10.18 27.23
C THR A 50 16.75 -9.29 28.19
N PHE A 51 16.32 -8.05 28.39
CA PHE A 51 16.87 -7.12 29.39
C PHE A 51 16.06 -7.10 30.70
N ASN A 52 14.93 -7.81 30.78
CA ASN A 52 14.09 -7.94 31.96
C ASN A 52 13.51 -6.58 32.43
N TRP A 53 12.96 -5.84 31.47
CA TRP A 53 12.21 -4.61 31.66
C TRP A 53 10.71 -4.82 31.44
N THR A 54 9.91 -3.81 31.77
CA THR A 54 8.46 -3.91 31.90
C THR A 54 7.67 -3.09 30.88
N ASP A 55 8.31 -2.64 29.80
CA ASP A 55 7.67 -1.87 28.71
C ASP A 55 6.81 -0.70 29.25
N SER A 56 7.38 0.06 30.18
CA SER A 56 6.67 1.11 30.91
C SER A 56 6.99 2.52 30.40
N HIS A 57 7.88 2.63 29.42
CA HIS A 57 8.42 3.89 28.92
C HIS A 57 8.47 3.90 27.39
N LEU A 58 8.59 5.10 26.81
CA LEU A 58 8.66 5.26 25.36
C LEU A 58 9.97 4.71 24.78
N HIS A 59 9.93 4.35 23.50
CA HIS A 59 11.09 3.85 22.77
C HIS A 59 11.12 4.22 21.29
N GLU A 60 12.29 4.11 20.69
CA GLU A 60 12.47 4.31 19.26
C GLU A 60 13.65 3.50 18.74
N PHE A 61 13.67 3.28 17.43
CA PHE A 61 14.81 2.76 16.71
C PHE A 61 15.36 3.80 15.74
N THR A 62 16.68 3.94 15.66
CA THR A 62 17.33 4.74 14.63
C THR A 62 18.22 3.86 13.77
N VAL A 63 17.95 3.82 12.47
CA VAL A 63 18.75 3.05 11.53
C VAL A 63 20.06 3.79 11.26
N LYS A 64 21.20 3.16 11.59
CA LYS A 64 22.53 3.74 11.35
C LYS A 64 23.20 3.17 10.11
N ARG A 65 22.93 1.91 9.79
CA ARG A 65 23.49 1.23 8.62
C ARG A 65 22.58 0.10 8.15
N THR A 66 22.29 0.05 6.86
CA THR A 66 21.51 -1.02 6.24
C THR A 66 22.00 -1.30 4.82
N ASP A 67 22.00 -2.57 4.38
CA ASP A 67 22.56 -3.00 3.09
C ASP A 67 23.98 -2.46 2.86
N GLY A 68 24.77 -2.33 3.94
CA GLY A 68 26.14 -1.83 3.90
C GLY A 68 26.29 -0.33 3.66
N LYS A 69 25.20 0.43 3.67
CA LYS A 69 25.21 1.89 3.53
C LYS A 69 24.90 2.53 4.87
N ASP A 70 25.61 3.59 5.19
CA ASP A 70 25.30 4.38 6.38
C ASP A 70 24.04 5.22 6.13
N MET A 71 23.19 5.31 7.14
CA MET A 71 21.89 5.98 7.10
C MET A 71 21.87 7.14 8.09
N ASN A 72 21.22 8.25 7.72
CA ASN A 72 20.97 9.39 8.60
C ASN A 72 19.49 9.77 8.52
N GLY A 73 18.86 10.01 9.67
CA GLY A 73 17.49 10.53 9.74
C GLY A 73 16.38 9.52 9.41
N VAL A 74 16.61 8.22 9.66
CA VAL A 74 15.55 7.20 9.61
C VAL A 74 15.27 6.71 11.01
N GLU A 75 14.06 6.99 11.47
CA GLU A 75 13.55 6.61 12.78
C GLU A 75 12.34 5.68 12.61
N ILE A 76 12.25 4.66 13.46
CA ILE A 76 11.13 3.72 13.49
C ILE A 76 10.58 3.75 14.92
N SER A 77 9.31 4.08 15.08
CA SER A 77 8.70 4.32 16.39
C SER A 77 7.21 3.88 16.43
N PRO A 78 6.60 3.78 17.63
CA PRO A 78 5.16 3.64 17.78
C PRO A 78 4.36 4.74 17.06
N GLU A 79 3.20 4.35 16.50
CA GLU A 79 2.28 5.24 15.76
C GLU A 79 1.76 6.41 16.62
N GLU A 80 1.58 6.18 17.92
CA GLU A 80 1.07 7.17 18.87
C GLU A 80 1.99 8.40 19.03
N TYR A 81 3.24 8.33 18.53
CA TYR A 81 4.23 9.40 18.64
C TYR A 81 4.17 10.42 17.50
N ASP A 82 3.38 10.15 16.46
CA ASP A 82 3.22 11.06 15.31
C ASP A 82 2.39 12.31 15.65
N GLN A 83 1.74 12.33 16.83
CA GLN A 83 0.81 13.39 17.22
C GLN A 83 1.48 14.63 17.84
N PHE A 84 2.76 14.58 18.21
CA PHE A 84 3.36 15.61 19.08
C PHE A 84 4.43 16.53 18.48
N GLU A 85 5.08 16.22 17.34
CA GLU A 85 6.15 17.09 16.82
C GLU A 85 6.29 17.13 15.29
N HIS A 86 5.43 17.90 14.62
CA HIS A 86 5.77 18.45 13.30
C HIS A 86 6.31 19.88 13.44
N SER A 87 7.58 19.96 13.85
CA SER A 87 8.36 21.17 13.61
C SER A 87 8.77 21.19 12.13
N PRO A 88 8.54 22.28 11.37
CA PRO A 88 8.86 22.38 9.94
C PRO A 88 10.36 22.38 9.60
N LEU A 89 11.22 22.01 10.56
CA LEU A 89 12.67 21.87 10.44
C LEU A 89 13.16 20.43 10.60
N ASN A 90 12.28 19.47 10.91
CA ASN A 90 12.69 18.09 11.08
C ASN A 90 12.58 17.34 9.74
N THR A 91 13.72 17.02 9.13
CA THR A 91 13.85 16.31 7.84
C THR A 91 13.92 14.78 8.01
N GLU A 92 13.62 14.26 9.19
CA GLU A 92 13.78 12.85 9.52
C GLU A 92 12.54 12.05 9.11
N LYS A 93 12.75 10.97 8.35
CA LYS A 93 11.70 10.06 7.91
C LYS A 93 11.36 9.15 9.09
N ARG A 94 10.21 9.37 9.71
CA ARG A 94 9.67 8.51 10.77
C ARG A 94 8.78 7.43 10.14
N LEU A 95 8.96 6.19 10.57
CA LEU A 95 8.26 4.99 10.11
C LEU A 95 7.60 4.27 11.30
N ILE A 96 6.55 3.50 11.03
CA ILE A 96 5.74 2.86 12.08
C ILE A 96 6.29 1.46 12.37
N GLU A 97 6.65 1.19 13.63
CA GLU A 97 7.33 -0.05 14.02
C GLU A 97 6.55 -1.35 13.77
N LYS A 98 5.23 -1.28 13.67
CA LYS A 98 4.35 -2.43 13.38
C LYS A 98 4.27 -2.76 11.88
N GLU A 99 4.69 -1.82 11.03
CA GLU A 99 4.66 -1.98 9.56
C GLU A 99 6.04 -2.34 9.01
N GLU A 100 7.09 -1.95 9.71
CA GLU A 100 8.47 -2.20 9.31
C GLU A 100 8.96 -3.60 9.74
N MET A 101 9.35 -4.41 8.77
CA MET A 101 9.82 -5.79 8.99
C MET A 101 11.34 -5.83 9.16
N LEU A 102 11.85 -6.65 10.08
CA LEU A 102 13.30 -6.75 10.35
C LEU A 102 14.12 -7.10 9.10
N ARG A 103 13.59 -7.96 8.23
CA ARG A 103 14.23 -8.34 6.96
C ARG A 103 14.55 -7.14 6.06
N ASP A 104 13.75 -6.09 6.09
CA ASP A 104 13.93 -4.96 5.17
C ASP A 104 15.10 -4.06 5.60
N TRP A 105 15.52 -4.19 6.86
CA TRP A 105 16.54 -3.34 7.49
C TRP A 105 17.82 -4.09 7.86
N PHE A 106 17.74 -5.37 8.22
CA PHE A 106 18.88 -6.24 8.49
C PHE A 106 19.18 -7.12 7.27
N VAL A 107 19.88 -6.55 6.29
CA VAL A 107 20.08 -7.15 4.96
C VAL A 107 21.38 -7.93 4.86
N GLN A 108 22.42 -7.50 5.56
CA GLN A 108 23.70 -8.19 5.59
C GLN A 108 24.45 -7.98 6.90
N GLU A 109 25.44 -8.84 7.15
CA GLU A 109 26.29 -8.75 8.33
C GLU A 109 26.87 -7.34 8.50
N ASN A 110 26.89 -6.87 9.74
CA ASN A 110 27.26 -5.52 10.18
C ASN A 110 26.24 -4.40 9.88
N ASP A 111 25.05 -4.72 9.38
CA ASP A 111 23.93 -3.77 9.45
C ASP A 111 23.60 -3.45 10.91
N LYS A 112 23.26 -2.19 11.16
CA LYS A 112 23.31 -1.59 12.50
C LYS A 112 22.16 -0.64 12.78
N ILE A 113 21.52 -0.85 13.92
CA ILE A 113 20.40 -0.06 14.41
C ILE A 113 20.65 0.32 15.86
N MET A 114 20.27 1.53 16.24
CA MET A 114 20.22 1.96 17.63
C MET A 114 18.80 1.78 18.15
N TYR A 115 18.65 1.27 19.37
CA TYR A 115 17.38 1.21 20.08
C TYR A 115 17.49 2.01 21.37
N LEU A 116 16.64 3.02 21.51
CA LEU A 116 16.55 3.86 22.69
C LEU A 116 15.29 3.49 23.46
N TYR A 117 15.44 3.15 24.74
CA TYR A 117 14.35 2.88 25.66
C TYR A 117 14.41 3.84 26.83
N ASP A 118 13.24 4.37 27.23
CA ASP A 118 13.05 5.34 28.29
C ASP A 118 13.82 6.65 28.05
N TYR A 119 13.15 7.67 27.51
CA TYR A 119 13.74 9.00 27.29
C TYR A 119 14.18 9.70 28.59
N GLY A 120 13.75 9.23 29.77
CA GLY A 120 14.23 9.73 31.06
C GLY A 120 15.60 9.16 31.41
N ASP A 121 15.70 7.83 31.49
CA ASP A 121 16.94 7.14 31.84
C ASP A 121 17.91 6.94 30.66
N ASN A 122 17.44 7.13 29.43
CA ASN A 122 18.18 7.11 28.16
C ASN A 122 18.95 5.80 27.92
N TRP A 123 18.28 4.64 28.00
CA TRP A 123 18.89 3.33 27.77
C TRP A 123 19.11 3.07 26.27
N GLU A 124 20.31 3.38 25.80
CA GLU A 124 20.71 3.18 24.41
C GLU A 124 21.32 1.78 24.18
N HIS A 125 20.87 1.11 23.13
CA HIS A 125 21.35 -0.19 22.70
C HIS A 125 21.87 -0.10 21.27
N GLU A 126 23.04 -0.67 21.03
CA GLU A 126 23.51 -0.93 19.67
C GLU A 126 23.10 -2.36 19.28
N ILE A 127 22.36 -2.48 18.19
CA ILE A 127 21.91 -3.74 17.60
C ILE A 127 22.67 -3.97 16.30
N LEU A 128 23.44 -5.06 16.25
CA LEU A 128 24.27 -5.43 15.12
C LEU A 128 23.82 -6.79 14.55
N LEU A 129 23.60 -6.88 13.25
CA LEU A 129 23.39 -8.17 12.58
C LEU A 129 24.73 -8.92 12.50
N GLU A 130 24.88 -10.00 13.27
CA GLU A 130 26.07 -10.86 13.25
C GLU A 130 26.03 -11.83 12.07
N SER A 131 24.88 -12.51 11.87
CA SER A 131 24.71 -13.49 10.80
C SER A 131 23.24 -13.73 10.45
N ILE A 132 22.99 -14.25 9.25
CA ILE A 132 21.67 -14.71 8.80
C ILE A 132 21.74 -16.23 8.62
N LYS A 133 20.88 -16.96 9.33
CA LYS A 133 20.88 -18.43 9.39
C LYS A 133 19.58 -19.00 8.84
N THR A 134 19.62 -20.25 8.40
CA THR A 134 18.40 -21.00 8.11
C THR A 134 17.77 -21.46 9.42
N LYS A 135 16.45 -21.36 9.54
CA LYS A 135 15.66 -21.86 10.68
C LYS A 135 15.94 -23.34 10.91
N GLU A 136 16.41 -23.68 12.11
CA GLU A 136 16.66 -25.06 12.52
C GLU A 136 15.34 -25.77 12.86
N THR A 137 15.18 -27.01 12.41
CA THR A 137 14.03 -27.86 12.79
C THR A 137 14.05 -28.14 14.30
N ASP A 138 12.88 -28.13 14.94
CA ASP A 138 12.70 -28.43 16.38
C ASP A 138 13.39 -27.45 17.34
N VAL A 139 13.78 -26.27 16.87
CA VAL A 139 14.32 -25.18 17.69
C VAL A 139 13.25 -24.08 17.85
N PRO A 140 12.88 -23.71 19.08
CA PRO A 140 11.98 -22.58 19.32
C PRO A 140 12.72 -21.24 19.11
N TYR A 141 12.03 -20.32 18.45
CA TYR A 141 12.44 -18.94 18.26
C TYR A 141 11.32 -18.01 18.76
N PRO A 142 11.62 -16.80 19.23
CA PRO A 142 12.97 -16.26 19.41
C PRO A 142 13.73 -16.95 20.55
N ARG A 143 15.06 -16.91 20.50
CA ARG A 143 15.92 -17.42 21.59
C ARG A 143 17.15 -16.56 21.80
N CYS A 144 17.70 -16.58 23.00
CA CYS A 144 19.00 -16.00 23.33
C CYS A 144 20.07 -17.10 23.25
N SER A 145 21.11 -16.89 22.44
CA SER A 145 22.22 -17.83 22.27
C SER A 145 23.42 -17.48 23.16
N LYS A 146 23.61 -16.21 23.51
CA LYS A 146 24.68 -15.72 24.39
C LYS A 146 24.19 -14.52 25.22
N ALA A 147 24.66 -14.41 26.45
CA ALA A 147 24.42 -13.23 27.29
C ALA A 147 25.62 -12.94 28.19
N ILE A 148 25.94 -11.66 28.36
CA ILE A 148 27.02 -11.18 29.23
C ILE A 148 26.44 -10.13 30.18
N ASN A 149 26.70 -10.30 31.48
CA ASN A 149 26.31 -9.40 32.57
C ASN A 149 24.80 -9.11 32.71
N LEU A 150 24.39 -8.67 33.89
CA LEU A 150 23.01 -8.29 34.17
C LEU A 150 22.67 -6.96 33.47
N ALA A 151 21.40 -6.81 33.12
CA ALA A 151 20.86 -5.52 32.75
C ALA A 151 20.52 -4.72 34.03
N PRO A 152 20.62 -3.39 34.00
CA PRO A 152 20.14 -2.57 35.10
C PRO A 152 18.62 -2.71 35.26
N PRO A 153 18.08 -2.67 36.49
CA PRO A 153 16.63 -2.61 36.71
C PRO A 153 15.97 -1.41 36.02
N GLU A 154 14.65 -1.48 35.84
CA GLU A 154 13.83 -0.34 35.41
C GLU A 154 14.07 0.89 36.30
N ASN A 155 14.05 2.10 35.71
CA ASN A 155 14.14 3.37 36.43
C ASN A 155 15.38 3.51 37.34
N SER A 156 16.51 2.89 36.97
CA SER A 156 17.68 2.76 37.86
C SER A 156 18.94 3.52 37.39
N ARG A 157 18.83 4.46 36.44
CA ARG A 157 20.01 5.19 35.94
C ARG A 157 20.75 5.92 37.05
N GLY A 158 20.01 6.54 37.97
CA GLY A 158 20.57 7.26 39.11
C GLY A 158 21.42 6.38 40.02
N GLU A 159 20.88 5.24 40.46
CA GLU A 159 21.58 4.28 41.32
C GLU A 159 22.80 3.67 40.63
N LEU A 160 22.69 3.37 39.33
CA LEU A 160 23.80 2.86 38.53
C LEU A 160 24.96 3.86 38.48
N LEU A 161 24.68 5.14 38.21
CA LEU A 161 25.69 6.20 38.16
C LEU A 161 26.34 6.47 39.52
N MET A 162 25.61 6.22 40.61
CA MET A 162 26.15 6.29 41.98
C MET A 162 26.99 5.06 42.37
N GLY A 163 27.04 4.02 41.52
CA GLY A 163 27.76 2.78 41.80
C GLY A 163 27.06 1.86 42.80
N ASN A 164 25.74 2.01 42.98
CA ASN A 164 24.96 1.20 43.92
C ASN A 164 24.47 -0.12 43.30
N ILE A 165 24.64 -0.29 41.99
CA ILE A 165 24.21 -1.47 41.23
C ILE A 165 25.44 -2.11 40.61
N ASP A 166 25.64 -3.40 40.90
CA ASP A 166 26.65 -4.23 40.27
C ASP A 166 25.99 -5.09 39.19
N LEU A 167 26.48 -4.94 37.95
CA LEU A 167 25.98 -5.66 36.79
C LEU A 167 26.83 -6.89 36.45
N GLU A 168 27.99 -7.08 37.08
CA GLU A 168 28.87 -8.21 36.76
C GLU A 168 28.21 -9.55 37.09
N TYR A 169 28.22 -10.49 36.13
CA TYR A 169 27.61 -11.80 36.30
C TYR A 169 28.48 -12.92 35.73
N ASN A 170 28.98 -13.78 36.62
CA ASN A 170 29.97 -14.79 36.29
C ASN A 170 29.41 -16.08 35.65
N ASN A 171 28.09 -16.19 35.49
CA ASN A 171 27.44 -17.40 34.97
C ASN A 171 26.55 -17.12 33.74
N SER A 172 27.17 -16.76 32.62
CA SER A 172 26.48 -16.51 31.35
C SER A 172 25.52 -17.62 30.93
N LYS A 173 25.84 -18.89 31.20
CA LYS A 173 24.95 -20.00 30.85
C LYS A 173 23.62 -19.94 31.62
N LYS A 174 23.69 -19.72 32.93
CA LYS A 174 22.48 -19.55 33.77
C LYS A 174 21.67 -18.34 33.33
N LEU A 175 22.33 -17.25 32.95
CA LEU A 175 21.65 -16.06 32.45
C LEU A 175 20.91 -16.33 31.13
N VAL A 176 21.56 -17.03 30.19
CA VAL A 176 20.91 -17.47 28.93
C VAL A 176 19.71 -18.37 29.22
N ASP A 177 19.84 -19.33 30.14
CA ASP A 177 18.75 -20.23 30.52
C ASP A 177 17.57 -19.43 31.13
N GLU A 178 17.83 -18.45 31.99
CA GLU A 178 16.80 -17.58 32.59
C GLU A 178 16.11 -16.70 31.56
N ILE A 179 16.85 -16.13 30.60
CA ILE A 179 16.28 -15.36 29.49
C ILE A 179 15.38 -16.25 28.63
N ASN A 180 15.86 -17.43 28.22
CA ASN A 180 15.07 -18.33 27.38
C ASN A 180 13.82 -18.87 28.08
N GLN A 181 13.85 -19.03 29.41
CA GLN A 181 12.65 -19.36 30.18
C GLN A 181 11.59 -18.25 30.14
N ARG A 182 12.01 -16.98 30.14
CA ARG A 182 11.09 -15.85 29.94
C ARG A 182 10.54 -15.83 28.52
N LEU A 183 11.41 -15.97 27.51
CA LEU A 183 11.01 -16.00 26.10
C LEU A 183 10.03 -17.14 25.78
N THR A 184 10.18 -18.30 26.42
CA THR A 184 9.23 -19.43 26.24
C THR A 184 7.84 -19.07 26.78
N LYS A 185 7.77 -18.41 27.95
CA LYS A 185 6.49 -17.95 28.51
C LYS A 185 5.89 -16.83 27.67
N TRP A 186 6.73 -15.97 27.09
CA TRP A 186 6.33 -14.91 26.19
C TRP A 186 5.69 -15.46 24.91
N THR A 187 6.30 -16.47 24.27
CA THR A 187 5.70 -17.18 23.12
C THR A 187 4.36 -17.84 23.46
N ASP A 188 4.17 -18.33 24.68
CA ASP A 188 2.91 -18.92 25.12
C ASP A 188 1.77 -17.90 25.33
N HIS A 189 2.08 -16.62 25.58
CA HIS A 189 1.09 -15.55 25.82
C HIS A 189 0.81 -14.68 24.57
N MET A 190 1.69 -14.71 23.57
CA MET A 190 1.52 -14.03 22.28
C MET A 190 0.72 -14.83 21.24
N HIS A 191 0.40 -16.10 21.54
CA HIS A 191 -0.44 -16.95 20.69
C HIS A 191 -1.91 -17.05 21.17
N PRO A 192 -2.68 -15.95 21.13
CA PRO A 192 -4.09 -16.09 20.77
C PRO A 192 -4.38 -15.80 19.29
N ASP A 193 -3.71 -14.85 18.64
CA ASP A 193 -4.23 -14.30 17.37
C ASP A 193 -3.20 -13.89 16.28
N PHE A 194 -1.91 -14.20 16.40
CA PHE A 194 -0.95 -13.90 15.32
C PHE A 194 -0.78 -15.08 14.36
N PHE A 195 -1.51 -14.98 13.26
CA PHE A 195 -1.45 -15.86 12.11
C PHE A 195 -0.03 -15.92 11.51
N GLN A 196 0.62 -17.08 11.55
CA GLN A 196 1.31 -17.54 10.34
C GLN A 196 0.19 -17.92 9.37
N GLU A 197 -0.36 -16.93 8.65
CA GLU A 197 -1.07 -17.27 7.43
C GLU A 197 -0.02 -17.91 6.52
N GLU A 198 -0.16 -19.21 6.32
CA GLU A 198 0.50 -19.91 5.23
C GLU A 198 0.20 -19.05 3.99
N VAL A 199 1.21 -18.37 3.43
CA VAL A 199 1.00 -17.53 2.24
C VAL A 199 0.59 -18.48 1.12
N ILE A 200 -0.71 -18.58 0.89
CA ILE A 200 -1.29 -19.49 -0.08
C ILE A 200 -0.87 -18.98 -1.45
N ASP A 201 -0.09 -19.78 -2.18
CA ASP A 201 0.26 -19.50 -3.57
C ASP A 201 -0.95 -19.80 -4.45
N TYR A 202 -1.59 -18.76 -4.99
CA TYR A 202 -2.82 -18.89 -5.80
C TYR A 202 -2.53 -19.05 -7.29
N TRP A 203 -1.28 -18.89 -7.73
CA TRP A 203 -0.93 -18.94 -9.15
C TRP A 203 -1.19 -20.28 -9.83
N PRO A 204 -0.93 -21.46 -9.23
CA PRO A 204 -1.24 -22.73 -9.87
C PRO A 204 -2.72 -22.83 -10.27
N GLU A 205 -3.63 -22.55 -9.33
CA GLU A 205 -5.07 -22.56 -9.53
C GLU A 205 -5.50 -21.49 -10.52
N THR A 206 -4.95 -20.28 -10.41
CA THR A 206 -5.23 -19.16 -11.32
C THR A 206 -4.86 -19.49 -12.77
N LEU A 207 -3.70 -20.09 -13.01
CA LEU A 207 -3.26 -20.49 -14.35
C LEU A 207 -4.12 -21.63 -14.92
N LEU A 208 -4.52 -22.60 -14.09
CA LEU A 208 -5.45 -23.64 -14.49
C LEU A 208 -6.83 -23.07 -14.83
N MET A 209 -7.32 -22.12 -14.04
CA MET A 209 -8.58 -21.43 -14.29
C MET A 209 -8.53 -20.61 -15.56
N ALA A 210 -7.45 -19.85 -15.79
CA ALA A 210 -7.24 -19.10 -17.03
C ALA A 210 -7.26 -20.03 -18.26
N LYS A 211 -6.67 -21.21 -18.15
CA LYS A 211 -6.73 -22.23 -19.22
C LYS A 211 -8.15 -22.73 -19.46
N GLN A 212 -8.93 -22.96 -18.42
CA GLN A 212 -10.33 -23.36 -18.54
C GLN A 212 -11.18 -22.24 -19.15
N PHE A 213 -10.98 -21.00 -18.70
CA PHE A 213 -11.63 -19.80 -19.21
C PHE A 213 -11.36 -19.64 -20.72
N GLN A 214 -10.10 -19.80 -21.13
CA GLN A 214 -9.70 -19.77 -22.55
C GLN A 214 -10.35 -20.84 -23.41
N GLN A 215 -10.60 -22.02 -22.85
CA GLN A 215 -11.22 -23.13 -23.55
C GLN A 215 -12.73 -22.96 -23.70
N ILE A 216 -13.39 -22.41 -22.68
CA ILE A 216 -14.83 -22.16 -22.68
C ILE A 216 -15.16 -20.94 -23.55
N LYS A 217 -14.29 -19.93 -23.57
CA LYS A 217 -14.45 -18.69 -24.35
C LYS A 217 -15.77 -17.96 -24.05
N PRO A 218 -15.99 -17.54 -22.80
CA PRO A 218 -17.25 -16.86 -22.43
C PRO A 218 -17.52 -15.59 -23.26
N TRP A 219 -16.48 -14.98 -23.83
CA TRP A 219 -16.59 -13.83 -24.74
C TRP A 219 -17.29 -14.11 -26.07
N GLU A 220 -17.55 -15.38 -26.44
CA GLU A 220 -18.38 -15.70 -27.61
C GLU A 220 -19.88 -15.44 -27.33
N GLU A 221 -20.29 -15.32 -26.06
CA GLU A 221 -21.68 -15.11 -25.64
C GLU A 221 -21.86 -13.89 -24.73
N MET A 222 -20.80 -13.47 -24.01
CA MET A 222 -20.79 -12.30 -23.14
C MET A 222 -20.03 -11.15 -23.81
N SER A 223 -20.60 -9.94 -23.83
CA SER A 223 -19.95 -8.73 -24.31
C SER A 223 -19.40 -7.88 -23.15
N ASP A 224 -18.55 -6.92 -23.51
CA ASP A 224 -17.96 -5.91 -22.62
C ASP A 224 -18.99 -4.94 -22.03
N GLU A 225 -20.18 -4.85 -22.65
CA GLU A 225 -21.35 -4.14 -22.12
C GLU A 225 -22.06 -4.90 -20.98
N LEU A 226 -21.87 -6.22 -20.86
CA LEU A 226 -22.48 -7.05 -19.82
C LEU A 226 -21.65 -7.02 -18.54
N ILE A 227 -21.88 -5.99 -17.74
CA ILE A 227 -21.21 -5.79 -16.45
C ILE A 227 -21.95 -6.51 -15.33
N PHE A 228 -21.20 -7.22 -14.49
CA PHE A 228 -21.68 -7.69 -13.20
C PHE A 228 -20.63 -7.45 -12.11
N ALA A 229 -21.06 -7.35 -10.86
CA ALA A 229 -20.18 -7.22 -9.72
C ALA A 229 -20.13 -8.51 -8.89
N ILE A 230 -18.99 -8.73 -8.25
CA ILE A 230 -18.78 -9.74 -7.22
C ILE A 230 -18.39 -8.99 -5.95
N LEU A 231 -19.08 -9.22 -4.83
CA LEU A 231 -18.57 -8.78 -3.53
C LEU A 231 -17.54 -9.82 -3.06
N ASP A 232 -16.27 -9.45 -3.11
CA ASP A 232 -15.18 -10.35 -2.71
C ASP A 232 -15.21 -10.58 -1.19
N PRO A 233 -15.35 -11.83 -0.72
CA PRO A 233 -15.48 -12.11 0.71
C PRO A 233 -14.18 -11.91 1.51
N VAL A 234 -13.04 -11.71 0.84
CA VAL A 234 -11.74 -11.53 1.50
C VAL A 234 -11.39 -10.05 1.61
N SER A 235 -11.40 -9.30 0.50
CA SER A 235 -11.12 -7.86 0.53
C SER A 235 -12.31 -7.00 0.94
N GLU A 236 -13.52 -7.58 0.98
CA GLU A 236 -14.79 -6.87 1.20
C GLU A 236 -15.07 -5.77 0.16
N GLN A 237 -14.38 -5.82 -0.99
CA GLN A 237 -14.55 -4.87 -2.08
C GLN A 237 -15.42 -5.46 -3.20
N TYR A 238 -16.12 -4.58 -3.91
CA TYR A 238 -16.77 -4.94 -5.16
C TYR A 238 -15.73 -5.09 -6.27
N MET A 239 -15.83 -6.20 -7.01
CA MET A 239 -15.08 -6.48 -8.22
C MET A 239 -16.04 -6.45 -9.41
N PHE A 240 -15.94 -5.43 -10.26
CA PHE A 240 -16.79 -5.26 -11.44
C PHE A 240 -16.14 -5.95 -12.64
N CYS A 241 -16.79 -6.97 -13.15
CA CYS A 241 -16.26 -7.85 -14.18
C CYS A 241 -16.83 -7.47 -15.55
N SER A 242 -15.95 -7.29 -16.53
CA SER A 242 -16.28 -7.07 -17.94
C SER A 242 -15.55 -8.09 -18.81
N VAL A 243 -16.30 -8.91 -19.54
CA VAL A 243 -15.74 -9.91 -20.45
C VAL A 243 -15.43 -9.24 -21.79
N ILE A 244 -14.16 -9.19 -22.17
CA ILE A 244 -13.70 -8.54 -23.40
C ILE A 244 -13.47 -9.58 -24.50
N GLY A 245 -13.85 -9.25 -25.74
CA GLY A 245 -13.68 -10.16 -26.88
C GLY A 245 -14.59 -9.94 -28.08
N ASN A 246 -15.68 -9.18 -27.92
CA ASN A 246 -16.66 -8.97 -28.99
C ASN A 246 -16.07 -8.24 -30.22
N ALA A 247 -15.03 -7.42 -30.02
CA ALA A 247 -14.32 -6.73 -31.10
C ALA A 247 -13.25 -7.59 -31.81
N GLU A 248 -13.05 -8.86 -31.43
CA GLU A 248 -12.04 -9.82 -31.95
C GLU A 248 -10.55 -9.41 -31.80
N GLU A 249 -10.28 -8.21 -31.27
CA GLU A 249 -8.93 -7.66 -31.08
C GLU A 249 -8.22 -8.28 -29.87
N MET A 250 -8.90 -8.33 -28.72
CA MET A 250 -8.39 -8.86 -27.45
C MET A 250 -9.46 -9.72 -26.77
N TYR A 251 -9.07 -10.88 -26.23
CA TYR A 251 -9.98 -11.79 -25.52
C TYR A 251 -9.55 -11.89 -24.06
N GLY A 252 -10.49 -11.81 -23.12
CA GLY A 252 -10.12 -11.78 -21.72
C GLY A 252 -11.23 -11.40 -20.74
N LEU A 253 -10.79 -11.00 -19.56
CA LEU A 253 -11.61 -10.50 -18.47
C LEU A 253 -10.91 -9.30 -17.84
N THR A 254 -11.61 -8.18 -17.74
CA THR A 254 -11.19 -7.02 -16.95
C THR A 254 -11.99 -7.00 -15.66
N VAL A 255 -11.30 -6.90 -14.53
CA VAL A 255 -11.88 -6.87 -13.18
C VAL A 255 -11.54 -5.54 -12.53
N TYR A 256 -12.50 -4.63 -12.45
CA TYR A 256 -12.32 -3.32 -11.83
C TYR A 256 -12.56 -3.41 -10.31
N ILE A 257 -11.65 -2.84 -9.53
CA ILE A 257 -11.57 -3.08 -8.08
C ILE A 257 -12.07 -1.86 -7.29
N GLY A 258 -13.06 -2.09 -6.43
CA GLY A 258 -13.63 -1.07 -5.56
C GLY A 258 -14.28 0.09 -6.33
N MET A 259 -14.55 1.19 -5.62
CA MET A 259 -15.20 2.36 -6.23
C MET A 259 -14.29 3.08 -7.23
N ASP A 260 -12.99 3.13 -7.00
CA ASP A 260 -12.04 3.67 -7.98
C ASP A 260 -12.10 2.89 -9.30
N GLY A 261 -12.17 1.56 -9.21
CA GLY A 261 -12.36 0.69 -10.36
C GLY A 261 -13.72 0.93 -11.03
N PHE A 262 -14.79 1.10 -10.25
CA PHE A 262 -16.11 1.40 -10.80
C PHE A 262 -16.13 2.68 -11.62
N PHE A 263 -15.52 3.77 -11.14
CA PHE A 263 -15.44 5.01 -11.89
C PHE A 263 -14.58 4.86 -13.16
N ALA A 264 -13.46 4.12 -13.08
CA ALA A 264 -12.65 3.82 -14.26
C ALA A 264 -13.43 2.98 -15.31
N LEU A 265 -14.28 2.06 -14.86
CA LEU A 265 -15.19 1.32 -15.74
C LEU A 265 -16.17 2.27 -16.45
N LEU A 266 -16.79 3.20 -15.71
CA LEU A 266 -17.70 4.17 -16.30
C LEU A 266 -16.99 5.07 -17.33
N ASP A 267 -15.81 5.59 -17.01
CA ASP A 267 -14.98 6.37 -17.95
C ASP A 267 -14.70 5.58 -19.25
N THR A 268 -14.45 4.26 -19.12
CA THR A 268 -14.21 3.37 -20.25
C THR A 268 -15.48 3.17 -21.09
N LEU A 269 -16.63 2.96 -20.46
CA LEU A 269 -17.90 2.71 -21.14
C LEU A 269 -18.45 3.96 -21.85
N THR A 270 -18.25 5.15 -21.27
CA THR A 270 -18.74 6.39 -21.89
C THR A 270 -17.79 6.97 -22.93
N SER A 271 -16.52 6.56 -22.92
CA SER A 271 -15.46 7.11 -23.80
C SER A 271 -15.29 8.63 -23.68
N ASP A 272 -15.57 9.19 -22.50
CA ASP A 272 -15.54 10.64 -22.26
C ASP A 272 -14.11 11.21 -22.12
N ARG A 273 -13.09 10.34 -22.08
CA ARG A 273 -11.69 10.71 -21.78
C ARG A 273 -10.70 10.13 -22.78
N ASN A 274 -9.51 10.71 -22.82
CA ASN A 274 -8.41 10.16 -23.61
C ASN A 274 -7.85 8.87 -22.97
N GLU A 275 -7.24 8.01 -23.80
CA GLU A 275 -6.72 6.69 -23.37
C GLU A 275 -5.72 6.79 -22.21
N PHE A 276 -4.95 7.87 -22.17
CA PHE A 276 -3.93 8.06 -21.16
C PHE A 276 -4.51 8.42 -19.79
N GLU A 277 -5.51 9.30 -19.73
CA GLU A 277 -6.24 9.61 -18.51
C GLU A 277 -6.97 8.39 -17.95
N ILE A 278 -7.55 7.57 -18.84
CA ILE A 278 -8.19 6.31 -18.45
C ILE A 278 -7.16 5.40 -17.78
N LEU A 279 -6.00 5.19 -18.41
CA LEU A 279 -4.92 4.35 -17.88
C LEU A 279 -4.47 4.78 -16.48
N GLN A 280 -4.35 6.08 -16.23
CA GLN A 280 -3.88 6.61 -14.95
C GLN A 280 -4.90 6.49 -13.83
N ARG A 281 -6.19 6.49 -14.16
CA ARG A 281 -7.31 6.33 -13.23
C ARG A 281 -7.64 4.86 -12.99
N GLN A 282 -7.17 3.97 -13.86
CA GLN A 282 -7.56 2.57 -13.88
C GLN A 282 -7.12 1.84 -12.61
N HIS A 283 -8.10 1.36 -11.85
CA HIS A 283 -7.91 0.36 -10.79
C HIS A 283 -8.56 -0.95 -11.23
N SER A 284 -7.81 -1.78 -11.95
CA SER A 284 -8.32 -3.03 -12.49
C SER A 284 -7.27 -4.09 -12.71
N LEU A 285 -7.70 -5.34 -12.79
CA LEU A 285 -6.90 -6.50 -13.14
C LEU A 285 -7.35 -6.99 -14.52
N LEU A 286 -6.42 -7.09 -15.46
CA LEU A 286 -6.68 -7.59 -16.82
C LEU A 286 -6.06 -8.97 -17.00
N VAL A 287 -6.91 -9.95 -17.32
CA VAL A 287 -6.48 -11.24 -17.83
C VAL A 287 -6.78 -11.28 -19.32
N SER A 288 -5.77 -11.25 -20.18
CA SER A 288 -5.94 -11.36 -21.63
C SER A 288 -5.26 -12.61 -22.20
N PHE A 289 -5.67 -13.06 -23.38
CA PHE A 289 -5.10 -14.24 -24.05
C PHE A 289 -4.34 -13.87 -25.31
N GLU A 290 -3.02 -13.93 -25.22
CA GLU A 290 -2.08 -13.46 -26.22
C GLU A 290 -1.41 -14.62 -27.00
N ASN A 291 -0.64 -14.27 -28.03
CA ASN A 291 0.32 -15.22 -28.59
C ASN A 291 1.56 -15.27 -27.70
N ARG A 292 2.23 -16.42 -27.70
CA ARG A 292 3.48 -16.62 -26.95
C ARG A 292 4.53 -15.54 -27.21
N THR A 293 4.59 -15.01 -28.43
CA THR A 293 5.57 -13.99 -28.85
C THR A 293 5.30 -12.61 -28.30
N ASP A 294 4.07 -12.38 -27.82
CA ASP A 294 3.57 -11.07 -27.45
C ASP A 294 3.61 -10.88 -25.92
N LEU A 295 3.88 -11.95 -25.15
CA LEU A 295 4.07 -11.90 -23.70
C LEU A 295 5.36 -11.19 -23.30
N ASP A 296 5.29 -10.45 -22.19
CA ASP A 296 6.49 -9.96 -21.53
C ASP A 296 7.30 -11.13 -20.94
N ARG A 297 8.61 -10.89 -20.75
CA ARG A 297 9.52 -11.89 -20.18
C ARG A 297 9.11 -12.32 -18.77
N SER A 298 8.58 -11.40 -17.95
CA SER A 298 8.14 -11.71 -16.58
C SER A 298 6.95 -12.67 -16.57
N GLU A 299 5.95 -12.42 -17.40
CA GLU A 299 4.75 -13.26 -17.58
C GLU A 299 5.11 -14.65 -18.12
N TYR A 300 6.00 -14.71 -19.12
CA TYR A 300 6.48 -15.98 -19.64
C TYR A 300 7.18 -16.81 -18.56
N ASN A 301 7.99 -16.18 -17.71
CA ASN A 301 8.68 -16.86 -16.62
C ASN A 301 7.71 -17.37 -15.55
N LEU A 302 6.67 -16.59 -15.22
CA LEU A 302 5.60 -16.99 -14.31
C LEU A 302 4.93 -18.29 -14.78
N ILE A 303 4.48 -18.34 -16.05
CA ILE A 303 3.87 -19.55 -16.63
C ILE A 303 4.85 -20.73 -16.58
N LYS A 304 6.13 -20.48 -16.85
CA LYS A 304 7.16 -21.53 -16.85
C LYS A 304 7.47 -22.08 -15.46
N MET A 305 7.35 -21.26 -14.42
CA MET A 305 7.62 -21.65 -13.04
C MET A 305 6.72 -22.81 -12.59
N TYR A 306 5.45 -22.79 -13.00
CA TYR A 306 4.44 -23.79 -12.61
C TYR A 306 4.30 -24.96 -13.60
N ASP A 307 5.08 -24.96 -14.70
CA ASP A 307 5.06 -25.98 -15.76
C ASP A 307 3.66 -26.31 -16.33
N ILE A 308 2.76 -25.31 -16.41
CA ILE A 308 1.43 -25.48 -16.99
C ILE A 308 1.50 -25.22 -18.51
N PRO A 309 1.12 -26.18 -19.36
CA PRO A 309 1.29 -26.03 -20.81
C PRO A 309 0.13 -25.25 -21.45
N PHE A 310 0.49 -24.19 -22.19
CA PHE A 310 -0.39 -23.44 -23.10
C PHE A 310 0.06 -23.62 -24.55
N ARG A 311 -0.90 -23.78 -25.47
CA ARG A 311 -0.63 -24.04 -26.91
C ARG A 311 -1.71 -23.40 -27.77
N GLY A 312 -1.30 -22.87 -28.92
CA GLY A 312 -2.20 -22.22 -29.87
C GLY A 312 -1.95 -20.72 -29.99
N LYS A 313 -2.67 -20.09 -30.91
CA LYS A 313 -2.74 -18.63 -31.05
C LYS A 313 -3.71 -18.07 -30.01
N LYS A 314 -3.44 -16.87 -29.48
CA LYS A 314 -4.30 -16.21 -28.47
C LYS A 314 -4.75 -17.17 -27.36
N ALA A 315 -3.76 -17.84 -26.76
CA ALA A 315 -3.98 -18.93 -25.81
C ALA A 315 -3.08 -18.85 -24.59
N TRP A 316 -2.14 -17.90 -24.57
CA TRP A 316 -1.21 -17.69 -23.48
C TRP A 316 -1.77 -16.57 -22.60
N PRO A 317 -2.03 -16.81 -21.30
CA PRO A 317 -2.59 -15.79 -20.45
C PRO A 317 -1.54 -14.71 -20.13
N SER A 318 -1.95 -13.46 -20.21
CA SER A 318 -1.26 -12.26 -19.71
C SER A 318 -2.01 -11.77 -18.47
N PHE A 319 -1.27 -11.29 -17.47
CA PHE A 319 -1.81 -10.88 -16.17
C PHE A 319 -1.29 -9.50 -15.81
N VAL A 320 -2.07 -8.47 -16.11
CA VAL A 320 -1.69 -7.08 -15.90
C VAL A 320 -2.51 -6.44 -14.78
N SER A 321 -1.81 -5.94 -13.76
CA SER A 321 -2.35 -5.10 -12.70
C SER A 321 -2.27 -3.63 -13.11
N PHE A 322 -3.41 -2.94 -13.04
CA PHE A 322 -3.51 -1.48 -13.15
C PHE A 322 -3.90 -0.95 -11.76
N LYS A 323 -3.00 -0.15 -11.17
CA LYS A 323 -3.23 0.56 -9.92
C LYS A 323 -3.13 2.06 -10.23
N PRO A 324 -4.06 2.92 -9.76
CA PRO A 324 -4.06 4.34 -10.09
C PRO A 324 -2.71 4.99 -9.79
N GLY A 325 -2.21 5.78 -10.75
CA GLY A 325 -0.90 6.44 -10.63
C GLY A 325 0.32 5.55 -10.74
N LEU A 326 0.17 4.23 -10.94
CA LEU A 326 1.30 3.32 -11.18
C LEU A 326 1.32 2.81 -12.61
N TYR A 327 2.53 2.61 -13.14
CA TYR A 327 2.71 2.00 -14.45
C TYR A 327 2.15 0.56 -14.47
N PRO A 328 1.55 0.07 -15.57
CA PRO A 328 1.05 -1.30 -15.66
C PRO A 328 2.11 -2.34 -15.31
N TRP A 329 1.75 -3.36 -14.53
CA TRP A 329 2.72 -4.30 -13.98
C TRP A 329 2.17 -5.73 -13.90
N LEU A 330 3.06 -6.71 -13.71
CA LEU A 330 2.64 -8.08 -13.43
C LEU A 330 1.82 -8.11 -12.13
N MET A 331 0.72 -8.87 -12.12
CA MET A 331 -0.09 -9.05 -10.92
C MET A 331 0.68 -9.67 -9.76
N GLU A 332 0.26 -9.36 -8.54
CA GLU A 332 0.73 -9.94 -7.29
C GLU A 332 -0.11 -11.19 -6.92
N ASN A 333 0.30 -11.94 -5.90
CA ASN A 333 -0.35 -13.22 -5.54
C ASN A 333 -1.78 -13.05 -4.97
N ASP A 334 -2.02 -11.95 -4.25
CA ASP A 334 -3.34 -11.53 -3.78
C ASP A 334 -4.27 -11.12 -4.93
N GLU A 335 -3.74 -10.43 -5.94
CA GLU A 335 -4.45 -10.11 -7.18
C GLU A 335 -4.74 -11.37 -8.00
N ALA A 336 -3.84 -12.37 -7.99
CA ALA A 336 -4.08 -13.68 -8.60
C ALA A 336 -5.31 -14.39 -7.99
N ARG A 337 -5.46 -14.35 -6.67
CA ARG A 337 -6.66 -14.84 -5.97
C ARG A 337 -7.93 -14.13 -6.43
N MET A 338 -7.89 -12.80 -6.57
CA MET A 338 -9.04 -12.01 -7.01
C MET A 338 -9.48 -12.41 -8.42
N VAL A 339 -8.54 -12.53 -9.37
CA VAL A 339 -8.88 -12.94 -10.74
C VAL A 339 -9.27 -14.41 -10.83
N LEU A 340 -8.76 -15.29 -9.96
CA LEU A 340 -9.23 -16.67 -9.83
C LEU A 340 -10.73 -16.68 -9.50
N LEU A 341 -11.14 -15.98 -8.44
CA LEU A 341 -12.54 -15.85 -8.05
C LEU A 341 -13.38 -15.23 -9.18
N ALA A 342 -12.89 -14.15 -9.80
CA ALA A 342 -13.60 -13.47 -10.87
C ALA A 342 -13.83 -14.38 -12.09
N MET A 343 -12.81 -15.14 -12.51
CA MET A 343 -12.94 -16.11 -13.61
C MET A 343 -13.91 -17.24 -13.26
N GLU A 344 -13.85 -17.79 -12.03
CA GLU A 344 -14.77 -18.83 -11.57
C GLU A 344 -16.23 -18.37 -11.63
N GLU A 345 -16.52 -17.22 -11.04
CA GLU A 345 -17.87 -16.67 -10.98
C GLU A 345 -18.38 -16.23 -12.36
N THR A 346 -17.49 -15.76 -13.24
CA THR A 346 -17.81 -15.48 -14.65
C THR A 346 -18.25 -16.75 -15.37
N LEU A 347 -17.52 -17.86 -15.23
CA LEU A 347 -17.86 -19.12 -15.90
C LEU A 347 -19.14 -19.76 -15.36
N LEU A 348 -19.45 -19.55 -14.08
CA LEU A 348 -20.74 -19.94 -13.50
C LEU A 348 -21.88 -19.08 -14.08
N LEU A 349 -21.70 -17.77 -14.12
CA LEU A 349 -22.68 -16.84 -14.67
C LEU A 349 -22.94 -17.08 -16.15
N HIS A 350 -21.90 -17.36 -16.94
CA HIS A 350 -22.01 -17.75 -18.34
C HIS A 350 -22.97 -18.93 -18.53
N LYS A 351 -22.90 -19.97 -17.67
CA LYS A 351 -23.85 -21.10 -17.71
C LYS A 351 -25.27 -20.67 -17.36
N GLU A 352 -25.45 -19.75 -16.41
CA GLU A 352 -26.77 -19.24 -16.05
C GLU A 352 -27.40 -18.45 -17.21
N ILE A 353 -26.61 -17.64 -17.92
CA ILE A 353 -27.02 -16.93 -19.13
C ILE A 353 -27.45 -17.91 -20.22
N GLN A 354 -26.68 -18.99 -20.44
CA GLN A 354 -27.05 -20.07 -21.36
C GLN A 354 -28.38 -20.76 -21.01
N THR A 355 -28.75 -20.78 -19.74
CA THR A 355 -30.05 -21.29 -19.27
C THR A 355 -31.18 -20.26 -19.30
N GLY A 356 -30.91 -19.03 -19.73
CA GLY A 356 -31.89 -17.98 -19.96
C GLY A 356 -31.85 -16.82 -18.96
N LEU A 357 -30.86 -16.75 -18.06
CA LEU A 357 -30.67 -15.57 -17.22
C LEU A 357 -30.39 -14.34 -18.10
N GLN A 358 -31.00 -13.21 -17.75
CA GLN A 358 -30.76 -11.92 -18.39
C GLN A 358 -30.16 -10.97 -17.37
N LEU A 359 -29.07 -10.30 -17.75
CA LEU A 359 -28.46 -9.25 -16.93
C LEU A 359 -29.06 -7.89 -17.30
N PRO A 360 -29.18 -6.96 -16.34
CA PRO A 360 -29.49 -5.58 -16.63
C PRO A 360 -28.33 -4.91 -17.38
N ASP A 361 -28.64 -3.95 -18.23
CA ASP A 361 -27.66 -3.03 -18.81
C ASP A 361 -27.34 -1.94 -17.78
N LEU A 362 -26.06 -1.82 -17.40
CA LEU A 362 -25.62 -0.92 -16.33
C LEU A 362 -26.03 0.54 -16.59
N LEU A 363 -25.88 1.02 -17.82
CA LEU A 363 -26.12 2.42 -18.19
C LEU A 363 -27.59 2.67 -18.55
N LYS A 364 -28.24 1.72 -19.25
CA LYS A 364 -29.63 1.90 -19.71
C LYS A 364 -30.66 1.60 -18.63
N ASP A 365 -30.44 0.55 -17.84
CA ASP A 365 -31.38 0.13 -16.80
C ASP A 365 -31.07 0.76 -15.44
N GLU A 366 -29.93 1.45 -15.30
CA GLU A 366 -29.40 2.02 -14.05
C GLU A 366 -29.40 0.99 -12.92
N LYS A 367 -29.01 -0.24 -13.24
CA LYS A 367 -29.00 -1.38 -12.32
C LYS A 367 -27.75 -2.21 -12.48
N ILE A 368 -27.29 -2.78 -11.38
CA ILE A 368 -26.14 -3.67 -11.38
C ILE A 368 -26.52 -5.06 -10.85
N PHE A 369 -26.10 -6.09 -11.57
CA PHE A 369 -26.17 -7.47 -11.10
C PHE A 369 -24.99 -7.76 -10.18
N VAL A 370 -25.26 -8.25 -8.97
CA VAL A 370 -24.27 -8.49 -7.93
C VAL A 370 -24.31 -9.94 -7.49
N LYS A 371 -23.16 -10.59 -7.45
CA LYS A 371 -22.95 -11.88 -6.79
C LYS A 371 -22.32 -11.63 -5.42
N ALA A 372 -22.98 -12.07 -4.35
CA ALA A 372 -22.44 -11.96 -2.99
C ALA A 372 -22.79 -13.19 -2.16
N LYS A 373 -21.95 -13.53 -1.17
CA LYS A 373 -22.27 -14.54 -0.15
C LYS A 373 -22.99 -13.85 1.01
N PRO A 374 -24.30 -14.05 1.20
CA PRO A 374 -24.96 -13.53 2.39
C PRO A 374 -24.45 -14.23 3.65
N ASP A 375 -24.39 -13.47 4.74
CA ASP A 375 -23.87 -13.91 6.04
C ASP A 375 -24.33 -15.33 6.39
N LYS A 376 -23.33 -16.22 6.60
CA LYS A 376 -23.46 -17.64 7.01
C LYS A 376 -23.75 -18.66 5.89
N THR A 377 -23.54 -18.31 4.62
CA THR A 377 -23.61 -19.28 3.50
C THR A 377 -22.29 -19.33 2.71
N ASP A 378 -21.84 -20.53 2.36
CA ASP A 378 -20.63 -20.71 1.52
C ASP A 378 -20.90 -20.48 0.02
N THR A 379 -22.15 -20.19 -0.35
CA THR A 379 -22.62 -20.09 -1.74
C THR A 379 -22.92 -18.66 -2.13
N PHE A 380 -22.46 -18.25 -3.31
CA PHE A 380 -22.84 -16.96 -3.91
C PHE A 380 -24.33 -16.96 -4.29
N ASN A 381 -25.00 -15.87 -3.97
CA ASN A 381 -26.36 -15.55 -4.39
C ASN A 381 -26.35 -14.34 -5.32
N ASN A 382 -27.34 -14.29 -6.20
CA ASN A 382 -27.50 -13.23 -7.20
C ASN A 382 -28.49 -12.16 -6.71
N PHE A 383 -28.11 -10.90 -6.84
CA PHE A 383 -28.90 -9.73 -6.48
C PHE A 383 -28.90 -8.75 -7.65
N VAL A 384 -29.95 -7.92 -7.74
CA VAL A 384 -29.97 -6.77 -8.65
C VAL A 384 -30.18 -5.54 -7.80
N LEU A 385 -29.23 -4.63 -7.84
CA LEU A 385 -29.25 -3.38 -7.09
C LEU A 385 -29.55 -2.21 -8.03
N ASP A 386 -30.31 -1.24 -7.53
CA ASP A 386 -30.48 0.07 -8.16
C ASP A 386 -29.17 0.85 -8.06
N LEU A 387 -28.70 1.45 -9.16
CA LEU A 387 -27.39 2.08 -9.21
C LEU A 387 -27.31 3.32 -8.33
N ASN A 388 -28.37 4.14 -8.27
CA ASN A 388 -28.40 5.31 -7.39
C ASN A 388 -28.36 4.90 -5.92
N ALA A 389 -29.12 3.87 -5.54
CA ALA A 389 -29.07 3.32 -4.19
C ALA A 389 -27.71 2.69 -3.86
N PHE A 390 -27.10 2.00 -4.83
CA PHE A 390 -25.76 1.43 -4.71
C PHE A 390 -24.72 2.53 -4.45
N LEU A 391 -24.72 3.59 -5.24
CA LEU A 391 -23.82 4.74 -5.07
C LEU A 391 -24.07 5.46 -3.72
N ALA A 392 -25.33 5.64 -3.33
CA ALA A 392 -25.69 6.27 -2.07
C ALA A 392 -25.37 5.42 -0.82
N ALA A 393 -25.22 4.10 -0.98
CA ALA A 393 -24.77 3.21 0.08
C ALA A 393 -23.23 3.08 0.15
N ASN A 394 -22.52 3.56 -0.88
CA ASN A 394 -21.06 3.60 -0.94
C ASN A 394 -20.47 5.04 -1.09
N PRO A 395 -20.87 6.06 -0.29
CA PRO A 395 -20.15 7.33 -0.16
C PRO A 395 -19.24 7.28 1.09
N GLU A 396 -18.14 8.01 1.24
CA GLU A 396 -17.58 9.18 0.56
C GLU A 396 -16.06 9.20 0.86
N VAL A 397 -15.28 9.95 0.09
CA VAL A 397 -13.89 10.27 0.45
C VAL A 397 -13.81 10.80 1.89
N GLU A 398 -12.86 10.32 2.68
CA GLU A 398 -12.70 10.79 4.06
C GLU A 398 -12.23 12.27 4.13
N LEU A 399 -12.77 13.02 5.10
CA LEU A 399 -12.24 14.32 5.46
C LEU A 399 -10.93 14.16 6.23
N THR A 400 -9.81 14.16 5.52
CA THR A 400 -8.48 13.87 6.08
C THR A 400 -7.83 15.05 6.79
N ILE A 401 -8.38 16.25 6.66
CA ILE A 401 -7.83 17.45 7.28
C ILE A 401 -8.31 17.61 8.73
N SER A 402 -7.37 17.92 9.62
CA SER A 402 -7.67 18.13 11.06
C SER A 402 -8.74 19.21 11.32
N GLU A 403 -9.51 19.00 12.39
CA GLU A 403 -10.55 19.95 12.83
C GLU A 403 -9.98 21.36 13.10
N LEU A 404 -8.71 21.45 13.54
CA LEU A 404 -8.03 22.73 13.76
C LEU A 404 -7.78 23.49 12.45
N CYS A 405 -7.33 22.79 11.40
CA CYS A 405 -7.15 23.36 10.07
C CYS A 405 -8.49 23.84 9.50
N LEU A 406 -9.54 23.03 9.61
CA LEU A 406 -10.89 23.42 9.20
C LEU A 406 -11.37 24.68 9.94
N LYS A 407 -11.15 24.78 11.26
CA LYS A 407 -11.48 25.98 12.05
C LYS A 407 -10.70 27.22 11.59
N ARG A 408 -9.47 27.08 11.08
CA ARG A 408 -8.68 28.21 10.54
C ARG A 408 -9.24 28.68 9.19
N VAL A 409 -9.57 27.75 8.30
CA VAL A 409 -10.18 28.07 7.00
C VAL A 409 -11.56 28.72 7.19
N LYS A 410 -12.41 28.17 8.06
CA LYS A 410 -13.72 28.78 8.40
C LYS A 410 -13.61 30.18 9.02
N LYS A 411 -12.48 30.52 9.64
CA LYS A 411 -12.20 31.87 10.16
C LYS A 411 -11.73 32.84 9.08
N MET A 412 -11.36 32.38 7.88
CA MET A 412 -11.08 33.24 6.74
C MET A 412 -12.39 33.92 6.31
N ARG A 413 -12.59 35.17 6.74
CA ARG A 413 -13.83 35.92 6.48
C ARG A 413 -13.90 36.53 5.08
N ARG A 414 -12.81 36.46 4.32
CA ARG A 414 -12.67 37.17 3.04
C ARG A 414 -12.91 36.20 1.90
N THR A 415 -14.12 36.23 1.33
CA THR A 415 -14.35 35.69 -0.01
C THR A 415 -13.72 36.64 -1.02
N LEU A 416 -12.90 36.09 -1.90
CA LEU A 416 -12.21 36.83 -2.95
C LEU A 416 -13.03 36.74 -4.25
N PRO A 417 -13.31 37.85 -4.94
CA PRO A 417 -14.00 37.83 -6.23
C PRO A 417 -13.02 37.36 -7.32
N MET A 418 -12.64 36.09 -7.25
CA MET A 418 -11.70 35.43 -8.14
C MET A 418 -12.21 34.02 -8.48
N THR A 419 -11.90 33.60 -9.70
CA THR A 419 -12.11 32.23 -10.17
C THR A 419 -10.77 31.53 -10.26
N ILE A 420 -10.64 30.36 -9.65
CA ILE A 420 -9.44 29.52 -9.81
C ILE A 420 -9.76 28.24 -10.58
N GLU A 421 -8.81 27.79 -11.39
CA GLU A 421 -8.76 26.41 -11.89
C GLU A 421 -7.94 25.58 -10.90
N PHE A 422 -8.40 24.39 -10.54
CA PHE A 422 -7.72 23.51 -9.60
C PHE A 422 -7.83 22.05 -10.05
N THR A 423 -6.68 21.38 -10.18
CA THR A 423 -6.63 19.95 -10.52
C THR A 423 -5.45 19.24 -9.88
N LEU A 424 -5.64 17.94 -9.61
CA LEU A 424 -4.57 16.98 -9.38
C LEU A 424 -4.53 16.05 -10.59
N THR A 425 -3.43 16.09 -11.34
CA THR A 425 -3.26 15.29 -12.54
C THR A 425 -1.94 14.54 -12.50
N TYR A 426 -1.91 13.36 -13.13
CA TYR A 426 -0.69 12.58 -13.22
C TYR A 426 0.09 13.02 -14.46
N VAL A 427 1.38 13.22 -14.32
CA VAL A 427 2.28 13.57 -15.43
C VAL A 427 2.65 12.32 -16.21
N ASN A 428 2.58 12.38 -17.56
CA ASN A 428 2.95 11.28 -18.46
C ASN A 428 4.46 11.06 -18.57
N MET A 429 5.12 10.90 -17.44
CA MET A 429 6.54 10.61 -17.36
C MET A 429 6.74 9.66 -16.19
N PRO A 430 6.63 8.34 -16.41
CA PRO A 430 6.78 7.38 -15.34
C PRO A 430 8.23 7.43 -14.84
N ILE A 431 8.38 7.72 -13.55
CA ILE A 431 9.69 7.76 -12.90
C ILE A 431 9.92 6.47 -12.12
N LYS A 432 11.17 6.02 -12.11
CA LYS A 432 11.64 4.94 -11.24
C LYS A 432 12.46 5.56 -10.12
N VAL A 433 11.93 5.56 -8.91
CA VAL A 433 12.68 5.93 -7.71
C VAL A 433 13.83 4.93 -7.53
N GLU A 434 13.56 3.65 -7.76
CA GLU A 434 14.56 2.57 -7.75
C GLU A 434 14.53 1.66 -8.98
N GLN A 435 15.69 1.10 -9.36
CA GLN A 435 15.86 0.28 -10.57
C GLN A 435 14.92 -0.94 -10.73
N LYS A 436 14.18 -1.35 -9.69
CA LYS A 436 13.26 -2.49 -9.76
C LYS A 436 11.93 -2.25 -9.04
N GLU A 437 11.56 -1.00 -8.79
CA GLU A 437 10.21 -0.73 -8.31
C GLU A 437 9.29 -0.53 -9.51
N ARG A 438 7.99 -0.77 -9.28
CA ARG A 438 6.94 -0.43 -10.22
C ARG A 438 6.97 1.08 -10.42
N PRO A 439 7.18 1.59 -11.65
CA PRO A 439 7.26 3.03 -11.88
C PRO A 439 5.98 3.74 -11.45
N ILE A 440 6.14 4.97 -10.99
CA ILE A 440 5.06 5.85 -10.55
C ILE A 440 4.91 6.97 -11.57
N PHE A 441 3.67 7.33 -11.90
CA PHE A 441 3.38 8.59 -12.58
C PHE A 441 3.30 9.69 -11.51
N PRO A 442 4.20 10.69 -11.52
CA PRO A 442 4.15 11.78 -10.55
C PRO A 442 2.83 12.53 -10.63
N VAL A 443 2.36 13.03 -9.48
CA VAL A 443 1.19 13.90 -9.41
C VAL A 443 1.64 15.35 -9.49
N ALA A 444 1.08 16.08 -10.44
CA ALA A 444 1.12 17.53 -10.50
C ALA A 444 -0.15 18.09 -9.88
N VAL A 445 0.02 18.89 -8.83
CA VAL A 445 -1.02 19.78 -8.31
C VAL A 445 -0.86 21.10 -9.06
N MET A 446 -1.94 21.58 -9.68
CA MET A 446 -1.91 22.84 -10.43
C MET A 446 -3.10 23.71 -10.05
N VAL A 447 -2.80 24.98 -9.78
CA VAL A 447 -3.82 25.98 -9.48
C VAL A 447 -3.52 27.24 -10.30
N ALA A 448 -4.50 27.68 -11.06
CA ALA A 448 -4.40 28.88 -11.89
C ALA A 448 -5.46 29.91 -11.51
N ASP A 449 -5.11 31.19 -11.59
CA ASP A 449 -6.09 32.28 -11.64
C ASP A 449 -6.67 32.31 -13.06
N HIS A 450 -7.94 31.93 -13.17
CA HIS A 450 -8.63 31.79 -14.45
C HIS A 450 -8.73 33.12 -15.19
N ASP A 451 -9.04 34.21 -14.47
CA ASP A 451 -9.26 35.53 -15.06
C ASP A 451 -7.94 36.20 -15.50
N LYS A 452 -6.84 35.88 -14.81
CA LYS A 452 -5.51 36.42 -15.13
C LYS A 452 -4.67 35.52 -16.02
N GLU A 453 -5.11 34.29 -16.29
CA GLU A 453 -4.37 33.28 -17.07
C GLU A 453 -2.95 33.02 -16.52
N ILE A 454 -2.80 32.96 -15.19
CA ILE A 454 -1.50 32.70 -14.54
C ILE A 454 -1.59 31.54 -13.56
N ILE A 455 -0.54 30.72 -13.49
CA ILE A 455 -0.37 29.72 -12.43
C ILE A 455 -0.05 30.43 -11.12
N ILE A 456 -0.86 30.20 -10.10
CA ILE A 456 -0.68 30.78 -8.76
C ILE A 456 -0.07 29.80 -7.78
N HIS A 457 -0.24 28.49 -8.01
CA HIS A 457 0.37 27.44 -7.21
C HIS A 457 0.61 26.19 -8.06
N HIS A 458 1.73 25.53 -7.83
CA HIS A 458 2.00 24.20 -8.36
C HIS A 458 2.87 23.43 -7.38
N GLU A 459 2.68 22.12 -7.30
CA GLU A 459 3.51 21.21 -6.51
C GLU A 459 3.59 19.83 -7.20
N MET A 460 4.69 19.12 -7.00
CA MET A 460 4.92 17.79 -7.55
C MET A 460 5.05 16.76 -6.43
N TYR A 461 4.36 15.64 -6.59
CA TYR A 461 4.35 14.54 -5.63
C TYR A 461 4.77 13.24 -6.31
N GLU A 462 5.65 12.47 -5.65
CA GLU A 462 6.08 11.13 -6.07
C GLU A 462 5.20 10.02 -5.46
N GLN A 463 3.97 10.37 -5.07
CA GLN A 463 2.98 9.46 -4.51
C GLN A 463 1.69 9.53 -5.33
N ARG A 464 0.77 8.59 -5.10
CA ARG A 464 -0.54 8.58 -5.78
C ARG A 464 -1.38 9.78 -5.33
N ILE A 465 -2.39 10.12 -6.12
CA ILE A 465 -3.40 11.08 -5.69
C ILE A 465 -4.14 10.47 -4.50
N ASP A 466 -4.14 11.19 -3.39
CA ASP A 466 -4.88 10.84 -2.20
C ASP A 466 -5.72 12.04 -1.71
N PRO A 467 -6.77 11.79 -0.89
CA PRO A 467 -7.63 12.85 -0.36
C PRO A 467 -6.87 13.91 0.44
N PHE A 468 -5.81 13.52 1.15
CA PHE A 468 -5.03 14.40 2.00
C PHE A 468 -4.28 15.44 1.17
N ILE A 469 -3.58 15.04 0.10
CA ILE A 469 -2.90 15.99 -0.81
C ILE A 469 -3.92 16.98 -1.38
N ALA A 470 -5.04 16.48 -1.91
CA ALA A 470 -6.04 17.33 -2.57
C ALA A 470 -6.60 18.38 -1.60
N GLN A 471 -7.00 17.96 -0.41
CA GLN A 471 -7.56 18.87 0.61
C GLN A 471 -6.49 19.80 1.19
N LYS A 472 -5.27 19.31 1.43
CA LYS A 472 -4.14 20.10 1.96
C LYS A 472 -3.75 21.22 1.00
N GLU A 473 -3.58 20.92 -0.28
CA GLU A 473 -3.13 21.92 -1.25
C GLU A 473 -4.20 22.96 -1.53
N LEU A 474 -5.48 22.57 -1.55
CA LEU A 474 -6.57 23.55 -1.66
C LEU A 474 -6.56 24.55 -0.48
N ILE A 475 -6.33 24.07 0.74
CA ILE A 475 -6.18 24.93 1.92
C ILE A 475 -4.93 25.79 1.83
N HIS A 476 -3.81 25.23 1.35
CA HIS A 476 -2.57 25.96 1.14
C HIS A 476 -2.78 27.15 0.20
N VAL A 477 -3.51 26.95 -0.91
CA VAL A 477 -3.90 28.02 -1.84
C VAL A 477 -4.69 29.11 -1.13
N PHE A 478 -5.69 28.75 -0.30
CA PHE A 478 -6.48 29.76 0.44
C PHE A 478 -5.61 30.64 1.34
N HIS A 479 -4.56 30.05 1.94
CA HIS A 479 -3.57 30.81 2.70
C HIS A 479 -2.70 31.70 1.81
N GLN A 480 -2.24 31.19 0.66
CA GLN A 480 -1.39 31.95 -0.28
C GLN A 480 -2.11 33.17 -0.87
N VAL A 481 -3.41 33.04 -1.20
CA VAL A 481 -4.22 34.15 -1.73
C VAL A 481 -4.85 35.02 -0.64
N GLU A 482 -4.62 34.69 0.63
CA GLU A 482 -5.17 35.37 1.82
C GLU A 482 -6.70 35.47 1.83
N GLY A 483 -7.38 34.39 1.42
CA GLY A 483 -8.84 34.32 1.39
C GLY A 483 -9.37 33.09 0.65
N VAL A 484 -10.70 32.98 0.60
CA VAL A 484 -11.38 31.88 -0.07
C VAL A 484 -11.86 32.36 -1.44
N PRO A 485 -11.46 31.73 -2.56
CA PRO A 485 -11.96 32.05 -3.90
C PRO A 485 -13.49 31.96 -3.98
N GLN A 486 -14.09 32.80 -4.82
CA GLN A 486 -15.53 32.76 -5.03
C GLN A 486 -15.93 31.54 -5.86
N THR A 487 -15.13 31.20 -6.88
CA THR A 487 -15.41 30.09 -7.78
C THR A 487 -14.18 29.20 -7.94
N ILE A 488 -14.40 27.88 -7.95
CA ILE A 488 -13.39 26.88 -8.33
C ILE A 488 -13.92 26.11 -9.54
N LEU A 489 -13.16 26.14 -10.62
CA LEU A 489 -13.28 25.25 -11.76
C LEU A 489 -12.39 24.03 -11.51
N THR A 490 -12.93 22.82 -11.59
CA THR A 490 -12.18 21.60 -11.30
C THR A 490 -12.70 20.42 -12.10
N ASP A 491 -11.90 19.37 -12.25
CA ASP A 491 -12.36 18.09 -12.81
C ASP A 491 -13.12 17.27 -11.74
N ASP A 492 -13.83 16.25 -12.20
CA ASP A 492 -14.66 15.36 -11.39
C ASP A 492 -13.89 14.59 -10.30
N ARG A 493 -12.67 14.12 -10.58
CA ARG A 493 -11.84 13.36 -9.64
C ARG A 493 -11.27 14.28 -8.57
N THR A 494 -10.76 15.44 -8.98
CA THR A 494 -10.30 16.45 -8.02
C THR A 494 -11.47 16.88 -7.13
N TYR A 495 -12.65 17.13 -7.71
CA TYR A 495 -13.86 17.43 -6.95
C TYR A 495 -14.22 16.32 -5.95
N TYR A 496 -14.19 15.05 -6.38
CA TYR A 496 -14.46 13.90 -5.53
C TYR A 496 -13.57 13.90 -4.28
N TYR A 497 -12.27 14.22 -4.42
CA TYR A 497 -11.35 14.24 -3.28
C TYR A 497 -11.51 15.44 -2.33
N ILE A 498 -11.98 16.58 -2.84
CA ILE A 498 -12.17 17.79 -2.03
C ILE A 498 -13.61 18.00 -1.56
N SER A 499 -14.59 17.27 -2.09
CA SER A 499 -16.01 17.43 -1.73
C SER A 499 -16.27 17.42 -0.21
N PRO A 500 -15.59 16.59 0.63
CA PRO A 500 -15.81 16.62 2.07
C PRO A 500 -15.38 17.94 2.73
N LEU A 501 -14.41 18.65 2.14
CA LEU A 501 -13.91 19.94 2.63
C LEU A 501 -14.87 21.10 2.31
N LEU A 502 -15.73 20.94 1.29
CA LEU A 502 -16.52 22.04 0.73
C LEU A 502 -17.81 22.34 1.50
N GLY A 503 -18.34 21.40 2.28
CA GLY A 503 -19.70 21.47 2.84
C GLY A 503 -20.04 22.73 3.65
N ASP A 504 -19.05 23.36 4.30
CA ASP A 504 -19.24 24.58 5.10
C ASP A 504 -18.61 25.86 4.48
N LEU A 505 -18.06 25.75 3.27
CA LEU A 505 -17.41 26.86 2.57
C LEU A 505 -18.37 27.44 1.53
N ASN A 506 -18.59 28.76 1.57
CA ASN A 506 -19.45 29.46 0.60
C ASN A 506 -18.70 29.66 -0.74
N ILE A 507 -18.39 28.56 -1.41
CA ILE A 507 -17.65 28.49 -2.68
C ILE A 507 -18.59 27.97 -3.77
N ASN A 508 -18.58 28.62 -4.92
CA ASN A 508 -19.22 28.11 -6.12
C ASN A 508 -18.29 27.11 -6.81
N ILE A 509 -18.67 25.83 -6.85
CA ILE A 509 -17.88 24.79 -7.50
C ILE A 509 -18.49 24.48 -8.86
N GLN A 510 -17.66 24.46 -9.89
CA GLN A 510 -18.05 24.07 -11.24
C GLN A 510 -17.17 22.93 -11.71
N ILE A 511 -17.77 21.76 -11.90
CA ILE A 511 -17.11 20.59 -12.48
C ILE A 511 -17.10 20.80 -14.00
N VAL A 512 -15.91 20.80 -14.60
CA VAL A 512 -15.69 21.11 -16.02
C VAL A 512 -14.83 20.03 -16.68
N ASN A 513 -15.01 19.85 -17.99
CA ASN A 513 -14.25 18.87 -18.77
C ASN A 513 -12.88 19.40 -19.25
N SER A 514 -12.64 20.71 -19.14
CA SER A 514 -11.38 21.35 -19.54
C SER A 514 -11.04 22.49 -18.59
N LEU A 515 -9.76 22.69 -18.30
CA LEU A 515 -9.23 23.77 -17.47
C LEU A 515 -8.29 24.60 -18.35
N PRO A 516 -8.80 25.58 -19.11
CA PRO A 516 -8.07 26.19 -20.22
C PRO A 516 -6.67 26.71 -19.91
N VAL A 517 -6.46 27.31 -18.73
CA VAL A 517 -5.16 27.85 -18.33
C VAL A 517 -4.19 26.71 -18.03
N ILE A 518 -4.66 25.68 -17.31
CA ILE A 518 -3.87 24.50 -16.95
C ILE A 518 -3.58 23.63 -18.18
N ASP A 519 -4.58 23.39 -19.04
CA ASP A 519 -4.48 22.59 -20.26
C ASP A 519 -3.45 23.20 -21.23
N ALA A 520 -3.41 24.53 -21.36
CA ALA A 520 -2.41 25.22 -22.16
C ALA A 520 -0.97 25.00 -21.65
N LEU A 521 -0.78 24.96 -20.32
CA LEU A 521 0.51 24.67 -19.71
C LEU A 521 0.92 23.21 -19.93
N LEU A 522 0.01 22.26 -19.69
CA LEU A 522 0.26 20.83 -19.87
C LEU A 522 0.61 20.51 -21.33
N ALA A 523 -0.09 21.11 -22.31
CA ALA A 523 0.24 20.98 -23.72
C ALA A 523 1.66 21.49 -24.04
N GLY A 524 2.08 22.60 -23.41
CA GLY A 524 3.44 23.12 -23.53
C GLY A 524 4.51 22.18 -22.96
N LEU A 525 4.25 21.59 -21.79
CA LEU A 525 5.14 20.59 -21.17
C LEU A 525 5.28 19.33 -22.02
N HIS A 526 4.17 18.81 -22.55
CA HIS A 526 4.19 17.68 -23.47
C HIS A 526 4.99 17.97 -24.74
N GLY A 527 4.82 19.16 -25.33
CA GLY A 527 5.58 19.57 -26.51
C GLY A 527 7.09 19.68 -26.25
N TYR A 528 7.50 20.11 -25.06
CA TYR A 528 8.92 20.16 -24.67
C TYR A 528 9.50 18.74 -24.50
N LEU A 529 8.82 17.89 -23.72
CA LEU A 529 9.30 16.54 -23.40
C LEU A 529 9.36 15.63 -24.64
N SER A 530 8.40 15.77 -25.56
CA SER A 530 8.39 15.02 -26.83
C SER A 530 9.43 15.49 -27.86
N SER A 531 10.10 16.62 -27.62
CA SER A 531 11.16 17.13 -28.50
C SER A 531 12.58 16.71 -28.10
N GLU A 532 12.73 16.05 -26.94
CA GLU A 532 14.00 15.54 -26.41
C GLU A 532 14.20 14.01 -26.63
N GLU A 533 13.21 13.31 -27.22
CA GLU A 533 13.35 11.95 -27.79
C GLU A 533 13.73 11.99 -29.27
#